data_AF-A0A8T0D796-F1
#
_entry.id   AF-A0A8T0D796-F1
#
_cell.length_a   1.000
_cell.length_b   1.000
_cell.length_c   1.000
_cell.angle_alpha   90.00
_cell.angle_beta   90.00
_cell.angle_gamma   90.00
#
_symmetry.space_group_name_H-M   'P 1'
#
loop_
_entity.id
_entity.type
_entity.pdbx_description
1 polymer ?
#
loop_
_entity_poly.entity_id
_entity_poly.type
_entity_poly.pdbx_seq_one_letter_code
_entity_poly.pdbx_strand_id
1 'polypeptide(L)'
;MTSITNLEKRIYNLDFTDELNAITSLVELQQQISNVTDAERRQMKERLLRSNVPRLLCATLKQDFSKVPGTWCHVTRLSNLLVIMVQVPQTSNPFLTDTSKNLLSDITESMLILLRRLQKRLSSTKSQSEKTEMSSNEFIVLIKKVLADLHSLVEWHVEAADYIANSPWFLQVFIVDDPQLMERFTTLLAECVKRKPAIVEHWSQNQKVNILDELIYHFAVVDSLETVNQTLHCLLTLLNCDPDLRLLVIRRYRGIHLVVTRWLTHCCSDSGGVGSQTDPTIRQNLLLLLGILGDKRTHMPTTLSKGRMQGQTGTSESRYSEDEAAAVIQAAWRGACTRKKLHKAHKGFALFQVIRCLS
;
A
#
# COMPACT_ATOMS: atom_id res chain seq x y z
N MET A 1 -11.13 -31.04 21.84
CA MET A 1 -10.57 -30.50 23.11
C MET A 1 -9.13 -30.94 23.42
N THR A 2 -8.73 -32.20 23.22
CA THR A 2 -7.36 -32.72 23.45
C THR A 2 -6.26 -32.06 22.59
N SER A 3 -6.61 -31.58 21.39
CA SER A 3 -5.67 -30.82 20.52
C SER A 3 -5.28 -29.47 21.13
N ILE A 4 -6.21 -28.78 21.81
CA ILE A 4 -6.04 -27.41 22.30
C ILE A 4 -5.15 -27.35 23.55
N THR A 5 -5.29 -28.33 24.46
CA THR A 5 -4.42 -28.44 25.65
C THR A 5 -2.99 -28.83 25.28
N ASN A 6 -2.79 -29.64 24.23
CA ASN A 6 -1.46 -29.90 23.67
C ASN A 6 -0.86 -28.66 23.00
N LEU A 7 -1.70 -27.87 22.32
CA LEU A 7 -1.31 -26.60 21.73
C LEU A 7 -0.87 -25.58 22.79
N GLU A 8 -1.61 -25.48 23.90
CA GLU A 8 -1.22 -24.63 25.04
C GLU A 8 0.09 -25.07 25.66
N LYS A 9 0.28 -26.38 25.91
CA LYS A 9 1.57 -26.89 26.38
C LYS A 9 2.70 -26.56 25.41
N ARG A 10 2.48 -26.66 24.10
CA ARG A 10 3.47 -26.28 23.09
C ARG A 10 3.74 -24.78 23.12
N ILE A 11 2.73 -23.92 23.21
CA ILE A 11 2.87 -22.46 23.26
C ILE A 11 3.59 -22.00 24.54
N TYR A 12 3.24 -22.57 25.69
CA TYR A 12 3.87 -22.25 26.98
C TYR A 12 5.29 -22.81 27.11
N ASN A 13 5.59 -23.92 26.41
CA ASN A 13 6.92 -24.53 26.35
C ASN A 13 7.70 -24.14 25.08
N LEU A 14 7.30 -23.08 24.36
CA LEU A 14 8.12 -22.51 23.29
C LEU A 14 9.33 -21.84 23.94
N ASP A 15 10.34 -22.64 24.28
CA ASP A 15 11.67 -22.12 24.54
C ASP A 15 12.23 -21.60 23.20
N PHE A 16 12.28 -20.27 23.07
CA PHE A 16 12.82 -19.55 21.89
C PHE A 16 14.35 -19.65 21.78
N THR A 17 14.94 -20.77 22.19
CA THR A 17 16.35 -21.06 21.95
C THR A 17 16.61 -21.42 20.49
N ASP A 18 15.58 -21.87 19.76
CA ASP A 18 15.65 -22.20 18.33
C ASP A 18 14.50 -21.54 17.53
N GLU A 19 14.78 -20.41 16.89
CA GLU A 19 13.81 -19.57 16.15
C GLU A 19 13.07 -20.36 15.05
N LEU A 20 13.69 -21.37 14.45
CA LEU A 20 13.10 -22.15 13.36
C LEU A 20 12.01 -23.11 13.87
N ASN A 21 12.23 -23.74 15.03
CA ASN A 21 11.28 -24.66 15.65
C ASN A 21 10.03 -23.91 16.13
N ALA A 22 10.22 -22.68 16.61
CA ALA A 22 9.12 -21.81 17.00
C ALA A 22 8.26 -21.40 15.79
N ILE A 23 8.88 -20.98 14.69
CA ILE A 23 8.18 -20.63 13.45
C ILE A 23 7.39 -21.84 12.91
N THR A 24 8.00 -23.03 12.90
CA THR A 24 7.36 -24.25 12.41
C THR A 24 6.16 -24.64 13.26
N SER A 25 6.28 -24.58 14.58
CA SER A 25 5.17 -24.86 15.51
C SER A 25 4.01 -23.87 15.36
N LEU A 26 4.30 -22.59 15.07
CA LEU A 26 3.28 -21.57 14.84
C LEU A 26 2.57 -21.74 13.49
N VAL A 27 3.28 -22.24 12.47
CA VAL A 27 2.68 -22.59 11.17
C VAL A 27 1.75 -23.80 11.32
N GLU A 28 2.15 -24.83 12.07
CA GLU A 28 1.30 -25.98 12.39
C GLU A 28 0.01 -25.53 13.10
N LEU A 29 0.13 -24.59 14.04
CA LEU A 29 -1.01 -24.00 14.74
C LEU A 29 -1.98 -23.30 13.78
N GLN A 30 -1.49 -22.55 12.80
CA GLN A 30 -2.35 -21.93 11.78
C GLN A 30 -3.12 -22.98 10.96
N GLN A 31 -2.46 -24.09 10.60
CA GLN A 31 -3.09 -25.18 9.86
C GLN A 31 -4.18 -25.87 10.69
N GLN A 32 -3.94 -26.05 11.99
CA GLN A 32 -4.93 -26.60 12.90
C GLN A 32 -6.16 -25.68 13.04
N ILE A 33 -5.98 -24.36 13.18
CA ILE A 33 -7.11 -23.40 13.24
C ILE A 33 -7.96 -23.45 11.97
N SER A 34 -7.32 -23.62 10.82
CA SER A 34 -8.00 -23.69 9.52
C SER A 34 -8.89 -24.93 9.40
N ASN A 35 -8.47 -26.06 9.98
CA ASN A 35 -9.15 -27.36 9.84
C ASN A 35 -10.28 -27.61 10.86
N VAL A 36 -10.49 -26.69 11.79
CA VAL A 36 -11.41 -26.86 12.93
C VAL A 36 -12.78 -26.22 12.65
N THR A 37 -13.84 -26.71 13.30
CA THR A 37 -15.22 -26.20 13.16
C THR A 37 -15.32 -24.72 13.57
N ASP A 38 -16.32 -23.98 13.06
CA ASP A 38 -16.42 -22.54 13.33
C ASP A 38 -16.58 -22.19 14.82
N ALA A 39 -17.27 -23.03 15.59
CA ALA A 39 -17.44 -22.83 17.03
C ALA A 39 -16.12 -23.02 17.79
N GLU A 40 -15.40 -24.10 17.51
CA GLU A 40 -14.09 -24.37 18.10
C GLU A 40 -13.04 -23.35 17.64
N ARG A 41 -13.13 -22.88 16.39
CA ARG A 41 -12.28 -21.82 15.84
C ARG A 41 -12.46 -20.51 16.60
N ARG A 42 -13.70 -20.10 16.90
CA ARG A 42 -13.97 -18.91 17.73
C ARG A 42 -13.36 -19.04 19.13
N GLN A 43 -13.58 -20.18 19.79
CA GLN A 43 -13.02 -20.43 21.12
C GLN A 43 -11.47 -20.39 21.10
N MET A 44 -10.85 -20.93 20.05
CA MET A 44 -9.41 -20.93 19.90
C MET A 44 -8.85 -19.52 19.66
N LYS A 45 -9.50 -18.73 18.79
CA LYS A 45 -9.13 -17.31 18.56
C LYS A 45 -9.12 -16.51 19.86
N GLU A 46 -10.19 -16.62 20.66
CA GLU A 46 -10.29 -15.89 21.93
C GLU A 46 -9.21 -16.32 22.95
N ARG A 47 -8.90 -17.61 23.02
CA ARG A 47 -7.84 -18.12 23.91
C ARG A 47 -6.47 -17.61 23.48
N LEU A 48 -6.18 -17.67 22.18
CA LEU A 48 -4.92 -17.18 21.62
C LEU A 48 -4.78 -15.67 21.83
N LEU A 49 -5.86 -14.91 21.68
CA LEU A 49 -5.85 -13.46 21.92
C LEU A 49 -5.54 -13.10 23.38
N ARG A 50 -5.99 -13.92 24.34
CA ARG A 50 -5.70 -13.75 25.78
C ARG A 50 -4.28 -14.21 26.17
N SER A 51 -3.60 -14.93 25.29
CA SER A 51 -2.23 -15.42 25.53
C SER A 51 -1.16 -14.41 25.10
N ASN A 52 0.12 -14.74 25.32
CA ASN A 52 1.25 -13.94 24.82
C ASN A 52 1.55 -14.16 23.31
N VAL A 53 0.84 -15.06 22.64
CA VAL A 53 1.06 -15.39 21.21
C VAL A 53 0.96 -14.18 20.28
N PRO A 54 -0.01 -13.25 20.39
CA PRO A 54 -0.07 -12.08 19.51
C PRO A 54 1.18 -11.21 19.59
N ARG A 55 1.66 -10.94 20.81
CA ARG A 55 2.86 -10.11 21.05
C ARG A 55 4.11 -10.80 20.50
N LEU A 56 4.19 -12.10 20.72
CA LEU A 56 5.28 -12.93 20.22
C LEU A 56 5.32 -12.94 18.69
N LEU A 57 4.17 -13.16 18.03
CA LEU A 57 4.07 -13.11 16.57
C LEU A 57 4.47 -11.73 16.04
N CYS A 58 4.04 -10.64 16.69
CA CYS A 58 4.48 -9.29 16.32
C CYS A 58 6.01 -9.16 16.40
N ALA A 59 6.62 -9.61 17.50
CA ALA A 59 8.07 -9.60 17.66
C ALA A 59 8.78 -10.43 16.58
N THR A 60 8.28 -11.64 16.29
CA THR A 60 8.80 -12.50 15.22
C THR A 60 8.72 -11.79 13.87
N LEU A 61 7.56 -11.24 13.47
CA LEU A 61 7.43 -10.51 12.20
C LEU A 61 8.41 -9.31 12.07
N LYS A 62 8.82 -8.72 13.21
CA LYS A 62 9.83 -7.66 13.28
C LYS A 62 11.28 -8.18 13.22
N GLN A 63 11.55 -9.47 13.06
CA GLN A 63 12.91 -10.04 12.84
C GLN A 63 13.36 -10.11 11.37
N ASP A 64 14.68 -10.21 11.12
CA ASP A 64 15.23 -10.32 9.76
C ASP A 64 15.34 -11.79 9.30
N PHE A 65 14.47 -12.17 8.37
CA PHE A 65 14.36 -13.52 7.82
C PHE A 65 15.29 -13.82 6.65
N SER A 66 16.13 -12.87 6.27
CA SER A 66 16.92 -13.00 5.06
C SER A 66 18.02 -14.04 5.08
N LYS A 67 18.42 -14.49 6.27
CA LYS A 67 19.49 -15.48 6.45
C LYS A 67 18.98 -16.92 6.41
N VAL A 68 17.67 -17.13 6.44
CA VAL A 68 17.09 -18.46 6.61
C VAL A 68 16.20 -18.79 5.40
N PRO A 69 16.58 -19.78 4.57
CA PRO A 69 15.84 -20.13 3.36
C PRO A 69 14.41 -20.62 3.70
N GLY A 70 13.46 -20.34 2.82
CA GLY A 70 12.05 -20.75 2.97
C GLY A 70 11.22 -20.00 4.03
N THR A 71 11.84 -19.17 4.86
CA THR A 71 11.14 -18.49 5.97
C THR A 71 10.12 -17.44 5.53
N TRP A 72 10.28 -16.80 4.37
CA TRP A 72 9.34 -15.77 3.89
C TRP A 72 7.91 -16.30 3.73
N CYS A 73 7.75 -17.54 3.27
CA CYS A 73 6.46 -18.20 3.17
C CYS A 73 5.84 -18.46 4.55
N HIS A 74 6.66 -18.90 5.51
CA HIS A 74 6.22 -19.12 6.89
C HIS A 74 5.83 -17.80 7.58
N VAL A 75 6.61 -16.75 7.40
CA VAL A 75 6.36 -15.44 8.02
C VAL A 75 5.10 -14.79 7.47
N THR A 76 4.81 -14.97 6.18
CA THR A 76 3.53 -14.55 5.57
C THR A 76 2.35 -15.37 6.11
N ARG A 77 2.56 -16.64 6.45
CA ARG A 77 1.57 -17.46 7.15
C ARG A 77 1.33 -16.96 8.59
N LEU A 78 2.38 -16.54 9.28
CA LEU A 78 2.29 -15.94 10.61
C LEU A 78 1.55 -14.59 10.61
N SER A 79 1.72 -13.76 9.58
CA SER A 79 0.94 -12.52 9.45
C SER A 79 -0.55 -12.81 9.30
N ASN A 80 -0.91 -13.81 8.49
CA ASN A 80 -2.29 -14.22 8.34
C ASN A 80 -2.87 -14.78 9.64
N LEU A 81 -2.10 -15.58 10.38
CA LEU A 81 -2.50 -16.06 11.71
C LEU A 81 -2.83 -14.92 12.68
N LEU A 82 -1.99 -13.87 12.72
CA LEU A 82 -2.25 -12.68 13.53
C LEU A 82 -3.60 -12.04 13.20
N VAL A 83 -3.91 -11.88 11.91
CA VAL A 83 -5.20 -11.33 11.47
C VAL A 83 -6.35 -12.25 11.86
N ILE A 84 -6.22 -13.56 11.65
CA ILE A 84 -7.24 -14.56 12.04
C ILE A 84 -7.57 -14.47 13.53
N MET A 85 -6.56 -14.26 14.39
CA MET A 85 -6.72 -14.16 15.84
C MET A 85 -7.53 -12.93 16.27
N VAL A 86 -7.41 -11.81 15.54
CA VAL A 86 -8.14 -10.57 15.85
C VAL A 86 -9.47 -10.44 15.11
N GLN A 87 -9.78 -11.32 14.14
CA GLN A 87 -11.11 -11.41 13.51
C GLN A 87 -12.16 -11.99 14.49
N VAL A 88 -12.52 -11.19 15.48
CA VAL A 88 -13.52 -11.50 16.52
C VAL A 88 -14.54 -10.35 16.57
N PRO A 89 -15.85 -10.63 16.61
CA PRO A 89 -16.87 -9.58 16.70
C PRO A 89 -16.69 -8.72 17.96
N GLN A 90 -16.72 -7.39 17.81
CA GLN A 90 -16.51 -6.44 18.92
C GLN A 90 -17.54 -6.60 20.05
N THR A 91 -18.73 -7.13 19.76
CA THR A 91 -19.81 -7.39 20.73
C THR A 91 -19.48 -8.47 21.76
N SER A 92 -18.42 -9.26 21.56
CA SER A 92 -18.13 -10.45 22.37
C SER A 92 -16.91 -10.33 23.30
N ASN A 93 -16.14 -9.23 23.30
CA ASN A 93 -14.87 -9.23 24.02
C ASN A 93 -14.51 -7.92 24.77
N PRO A 94 -14.74 -7.82 26.10
CA PRO A 94 -14.39 -6.66 26.92
C PRO A 94 -12.88 -6.39 27.08
N PHE A 95 -12.00 -7.25 26.54
CA PHE A 95 -10.55 -7.00 26.43
C PHE A 95 -10.17 -5.96 25.35
N LEU A 96 -11.16 -5.49 24.57
CA LEU A 96 -10.98 -4.67 23.37
C LEU A 96 -10.88 -3.15 23.61
N THR A 97 -10.75 -2.66 24.84
CA THR A 97 -10.83 -1.21 25.09
C THR A 97 -9.48 -0.48 25.06
N ASP A 98 -8.42 -1.01 25.69
CA ASP A 98 -7.07 -0.38 25.69
C ASP A 98 -5.92 -1.31 25.30
N THR A 99 -5.91 -2.56 25.77
CA THR A 99 -4.85 -3.53 25.41
C THR A 99 -4.89 -3.90 23.93
N SER A 100 -6.09 -3.91 23.34
CA SER A 100 -6.31 -4.14 21.91
C SER A 100 -5.82 -2.99 21.04
N LYS A 101 -5.90 -1.73 21.49
CA LYS A 101 -5.43 -0.58 20.70
C LYS A 101 -3.92 -0.64 20.52
N ASN A 102 -3.21 -0.93 21.61
CA ASN A 102 -1.76 -1.18 21.57
C ASN A 102 -1.45 -2.40 20.70
N LEU A 103 -2.20 -3.49 20.85
CA LEU A 103 -1.99 -4.70 20.05
C LEU A 103 -2.27 -4.47 18.55
N LEU A 104 -3.34 -3.76 18.18
CA LEU A 104 -3.68 -3.45 16.78
C LEU A 104 -2.61 -2.54 16.16
N SER A 105 -2.12 -1.55 16.92
CA SER A 105 -0.98 -0.73 16.50
C SER A 105 0.27 -1.60 16.29
N ASP A 106 0.58 -2.52 17.20
CA ASP A 106 1.71 -3.44 17.07
C ASP A 106 1.58 -4.39 15.87
N ILE A 107 0.37 -4.94 15.63
CA ILE A 107 0.09 -5.82 14.49
C ILE A 107 0.29 -5.05 13.19
N THR A 108 -0.35 -3.88 13.05
CA THR A 108 -0.22 -3.05 11.85
C THR A 108 1.23 -2.66 11.59
N GLU A 109 1.96 -2.21 12.62
CA GLU A 109 3.39 -1.89 12.49
C GLU A 109 4.22 -3.10 12.04
N SER A 110 4.00 -4.26 12.66
CA SER A 110 4.73 -5.50 12.34
C SER A 110 4.50 -5.94 10.89
N MET A 111 3.27 -5.84 10.40
CA MET A 111 2.92 -6.18 9.01
C MET A 111 3.52 -5.18 8.01
N LEU A 112 3.55 -3.89 8.32
CA LEU A 112 4.17 -2.88 7.46
C LEU A 112 5.70 -3.05 7.40
N ILE A 113 6.34 -3.42 8.51
CA ILE A 113 7.77 -3.77 8.54
C ILE A 113 8.04 -5.01 7.68
N LEU A 114 7.19 -6.04 7.77
CA LEU A 114 7.29 -7.23 6.93
C LEU A 114 7.18 -6.87 5.45
N LEU A 115 6.18 -6.07 5.06
CA LEU A 115 6.02 -5.58 3.69
C LEU A 115 7.27 -4.85 3.19
N ARG A 116 7.84 -3.99 4.03
CA ARG A 116 9.05 -3.23 3.68
C ARG A 116 10.24 -4.15 3.40
N ARG A 117 10.38 -5.23 4.17
CA ARG A 117 11.44 -6.21 3.98
C ARG A 117 11.24 -7.04 2.73
N LEU A 118 10.01 -7.49 2.47
CA LEU A 118 9.66 -8.20 1.25
C LEU A 118 9.95 -7.32 0.01
N GLN A 119 9.57 -6.04 0.02
CA GLN A 119 9.90 -5.11 -1.05
C GLN A 119 11.41 -4.91 -1.22
N LYS A 120 12.17 -4.73 -0.13
CA LYS A 120 13.64 -4.59 -0.21
C LYS A 120 14.28 -5.82 -0.85
N ARG A 121 13.78 -7.01 -0.54
CA ARG A 121 14.25 -8.27 -1.14
C ARG A 121 13.87 -8.38 -2.60
N LEU A 122 12.62 -8.04 -2.97
CA LEU A 122 12.20 -7.94 -4.37
C LEU A 122 13.12 -7.02 -5.19
N SER A 123 13.46 -5.83 -4.68
CA SER A 123 14.41 -4.92 -5.35
C SER A 123 15.81 -5.51 -5.49
N SER A 124 16.28 -6.25 -4.47
CA SER A 124 17.61 -6.87 -4.47
C SER A 124 17.69 -8.04 -5.47
N THR A 125 16.62 -8.82 -5.58
CA THR A 125 16.49 -9.93 -6.55
C THR A 125 16.43 -9.42 -7.98
N LYS A 126 15.75 -8.30 -8.24
CA LYS A 126 15.74 -7.65 -9.57
C LYS A 126 17.14 -7.18 -10.01
N SER A 127 18.07 -6.95 -9.08
CA SER A 127 19.45 -6.52 -9.37
C SER A 127 20.47 -7.66 -9.41
N GLN A 128 20.14 -8.88 -8.96
CA GLN A 128 21.04 -10.03 -8.88
C GLN A 128 20.42 -11.22 -9.62
N SER A 129 20.73 -11.34 -10.92
CA SER A 129 20.02 -12.24 -11.84
C SER A 129 20.34 -13.73 -11.72
N GLU A 130 21.28 -14.19 -10.88
CA GLU A 130 21.80 -15.57 -11.03
C GLU A 130 21.82 -16.47 -9.79
N LYS A 131 21.53 -16.00 -8.57
CA LYS A 131 21.54 -16.87 -7.36
C LYS A 131 20.53 -16.48 -6.27
N THR A 132 19.25 -16.29 -6.61
CA THR A 132 18.20 -16.15 -5.58
C THR A 132 17.26 -17.35 -5.65
N GLU A 133 17.07 -18.03 -4.51
CA GLU A 133 16.20 -19.23 -4.39
C GLU A 133 14.72 -18.96 -4.71
N MET A 134 14.28 -17.70 -4.63
CA MET A 134 12.90 -17.30 -4.84
C MET A 134 12.82 -16.22 -5.92
N SER A 135 11.92 -16.41 -6.87
CA SER A 135 11.69 -15.52 -8.01
C SER A 135 11.04 -14.20 -7.58
N SER A 136 11.25 -13.15 -8.39
CA SER A 136 10.58 -11.85 -8.19
C SER A 136 9.05 -11.98 -8.13
N ASN A 137 8.46 -12.91 -8.89
CA ASN A 137 7.02 -13.14 -8.89
C ASN A 137 6.52 -13.74 -7.57
N GLU A 138 7.28 -14.65 -6.97
CA GLU A 138 6.91 -15.23 -5.67
C GLU A 138 6.93 -14.17 -4.57
N PHE A 139 7.91 -13.25 -4.56
CA PHE A 139 7.90 -12.11 -3.64
C PHE A 139 6.68 -11.21 -3.85
N ILE A 140 6.27 -10.94 -5.09
CA ILE A 140 5.05 -10.17 -5.40
C ILE A 140 3.81 -10.90 -4.83
N VAL A 141 3.73 -12.22 -4.96
CA VAL A 141 2.64 -13.03 -4.38
C VAL A 141 2.61 -12.92 -2.86
N LEU A 142 3.76 -12.99 -2.18
CA LEU A 142 3.83 -12.83 -0.72
C LEU A 142 3.41 -11.42 -0.28
N ILE A 143 3.88 -10.37 -0.97
CA ILE A 143 3.49 -8.98 -0.70
C ILE A 143 1.97 -8.82 -0.84
N LYS A 144 1.37 -9.35 -1.92
CA LYS A 144 -0.07 -9.30 -2.14
C LYS A 144 -0.86 -10.00 -1.03
N LYS A 145 -0.36 -11.13 -0.50
CA LYS A 145 -0.98 -11.82 0.64
C LYS A 145 -0.98 -10.95 1.90
N VAL A 146 0.16 -10.35 2.26
CA VAL A 146 0.23 -9.47 3.45
C VAL A 146 -0.64 -8.22 3.27
N LEU A 147 -0.76 -7.67 2.05
CA LEU A 147 -1.69 -6.57 1.76
C LEU A 147 -3.16 -6.99 1.91
N ALA A 148 -3.53 -8.19 1.47
CA ALA A 148 -4.87 -8.73 1.67
C ALA A 148 -5.18 -8.96 3.15
N ASP A 149 -4.20 -9.43 3.93
CA ASP A 149 -4.30 -9.55 5.38
C ASP A 149 -4.54 -8.17 6.04
N LEU A 150 -3.83 -7.12 5.62
CA LEU A 150 -4.04 -5.74 6.12
C LEU A 150 -5.43 -5.20 5.73
N HIS A 151 -5.89 -5.48 4.51
CA HIS A 151 -7.24 -5.11 4.09
C HIS A 151 -8.29 -5.76 4.98
N SER A 152 -8.15 -7.07 5.24
CA SER A 152 -9.04 -7.77 6.17
C SER A 152 -8.95 -7.20 7.59
N LEU A 153 -7.76 -6.80 8.06
CA LEU A 153 -7.62 -6.17 9.36
C LEU A 153 -8.43 -4.86 9.47
N VAL A 154 -8.39 -4.03 8.43
CA VAL A 154 -9.17 -2.79 8.31
C VAL A 154 -10.67 -3.07 8.17
N GLU A 155 -11.04 -4.20 7.55
CA GLU A 155 -12.42 -4.64 7.46
C GLU A 155 -13.04 -4.92 8.83
N TRP A 156 -12.28 -5.57 9.70
CA TRP A 156 -12.72 -6.00 11.02
C TRP A 156 -12.50 -4.95 12.11
N HIS A 157 -11.49 -4.08 11.96
CA HIS A 157 -11.11 -3.05 12.93
C HIS A 157 -10.86 -1.73 12.22
N VAL A 158 -11.83 -0.81 12.29
CA VAL A 158 -11.75 0.51 11.62
C VAL A 158 -10.57 1.33 12.13
N GLU A 159 -10.16 1.13 13.39
CA GLU A 159 -9.00 1.77 14.00
C GLU A 159 -7.68 1.42 13.30
N ALA A 160 -7.59 0.23 12.68
CA ALA A 160 -6.40 -0.18 11.93
C ALA A 160 -6.11 0.76 10.74
N ALA A 161 -7.15 1.37 10.16
CA ALA A 161 -6.99 2.35 9.09
C ALA A 161 -6.12 3.54 9.52
N ASP A 162 -6.30 3.98 10.77
CA ASP A 162 -5.56 5.11 11.34
C ASP A 162 -4.09 4.75 11.53
N TYR A 163 -3.82 3.60 12.14
CA TYR A 163 -2.46 3.12 12.35
C TYR A 163 -1.72 2.87 11.04
N ILE A 164 -2.40 2.37 10.00
CA ILE A 164 -1.78 2.15 8.69
C ILE A 164 -1.48 3.50 8.02
N ALA A 165 -2.49 4.35 7.86
CA ALA A 165 -2.38 5.60 7.10
C ALA A 165 -1.40 6.61 7.73
N ASN A 166 -1.28 6.61 9.07
CA ASN A 166 -0.36 7.45 9.81
C ASN A 166 1.01 6.82 10.08
N SER A 167 1.22 5.57 9.66
CA SER A 167 2.51 4.91 9.87
C SER A 167 3.59 5.49 8.97
N PRO A 168 4.77 5.83 9.51
CA PRO A 168 5.92 6.17 8.68
C PRO A 168 6.32 4.99 7.79
N TRP A 169 6.09 3.74 8.22
CA TRP A 169 6.37 2.54 7.43
C TRP A 169 5.48 2.46 6.19
N PHE A 170 4.20 2.84 6.32
CA PHE A 170 3.28 2.87 5.18
C PHE A 170 3.80 3.80 4.09
N LEU A 171 4.22 5.03 4.43
CA LEU A 171 4.82 5.96 3.47
C LEU A 171 6.05 5.37 2.75
N GLN A 172 6.84 4.53 3.42
CA GLN A 172 8.00 3.89 2.80
C GLN A 172 7.62 2.80 1.81
N VAL A 173 6.59 2.01 2.14
CA VAL A 173 6.15 0.89 1.30
C VAL A 173 5.20 1.34 0.18
N PHE A 174 4.56 2.49 0.34
CA PHE A 174 3.71 3.11 -0.66
C PHE A 174 4.49 3.55 -1.90
N ILE A 175 5.79 3.84 -1.73
CA ILE A 175 6.70 4.09 -2.85
C ILE A 175 7.02 2.77 -3.54
N VAL A 176 6.48 2.57 -4.74
CA VAL A 176 6.70 1.34 -5.49
C VAL A 176 6.64 1.59 -6.98
N ASP A 177 7.55 0.98 -7.74
CA ASP A 177 7.61 1.14 -9.21
C ASP A 177 6.87 0.02 -9.95
N ASP A 178 6.48 -1.05 -9.26
CA ASP A 178 5.78 -2.19 -9.84
C ASP A 178 4.27 -1.92 -9.95
N PRO A 179 3.66 -1.88 -11.16
CA PRO A 179 2.26 -1.47 -11.33
C PRO A 179 1.26 -2.32 -10.54
N GLN A 180 1.54 -3.63 -10.39
CA GLN A 180 0.66 -4.53 -9.64
C GLN A 180 0.68 -4.22 -8.15
N LEU A 181 1.80 -3.73 -7.63
CA LEU A 181 1.91 -3.30 -6.25
C LEU A 181 1.36 -1.88 -6.07
N MET A 182 1.61 -0.97 -7.02
CA MET A 182 1.03 0.39 -7.01
C MET A 182 -0.50 0.33 -6.85
N GLU A 183 -1.16 -0.50 -7.66
CA GLU A 183 -2.60 -0.75 -7.58
C GLU A 183 -3.01 -1.17 -6.16
N ARG A 184 -2.36 -2.20 -5.61
CA ARG A 184 -2.74 -2.80 -4.32
C ARG A 184 -2.53 -1.87 -3.13
N PHE A 185 -1.43 -1.11 -3.12
CA PHE A 185 -1.18 -0.09 -2.10
C PHE A 185 -2.18 1.05 -2.18
N THR A 186 -2.53 1.47 -3.39
CA THR A 186 -3.49 2.54 -3.63
C THR A 186 -4.91 2.13 -3.22
N THR A 187 -5.31 0.89 -3.49
CA THR A 187 -6.58 0.33 -3.00
C THR A 187 -6.62 0.26 -1.48
N LEU A 188 -5.54 -0.19 -0.81
CA LEU A 188 -5.47 -0.22 0.65
C LEU A 188 -5.62 1.19 1.25
N LEU A 189 -4.95 2.20 0.68
CA LEU A 189 -5.08 3.58 1.14
C LEU A 189 -6.50 4.11 0.96
N ALA A 190 -7.11 3.88 -0.20
CA ALA A 190 -8.48 4.29 -0.47
C ALA A 190 -9.46 3.67 0.55
N GLU A 191 -9.31 2.38 0.86
CA GLU A 191 -10.16 1.71 1.85
C GLU A 191 -9.96 2.28 3.27
N CYS A 192 -8.72 2.57 3.68
CA CYS A 192 -8.44 3.19 4.97
C CYS A 192 -9.15 4.56 5.10
N VAL A 193 -9.02 5.40 4.07
CA VAL A 193 -9.64 6.73 4.04
C VAL A 193 -11.17 6.63 3.97
N LYS A 194 -11.70 5.73 3.16
CA LYS A 194 -13.15 5.52 3.02
C LYS A 194 -13.80 5.13 4.35
N ARG A 195 -13.15 4.28 5.14
CA ARG A 195 -13.66 3.84 6.45
C ARG A 195 -13.51 4.88 7.54
N LYS A 196 -12.45 5.68 7.51
CA LYS A 196 -12.21 6.75 8.49
C LYS A 196 -11.75 8.03 7.78
N PRO A 197 -12.68 8.80 7.17
CA PRO A 197 -12.37 9.99 6.38
C PRO A 197 -11.57 11.05 7.16
N ALA A 198 -11.86 11.17 8.47
CA ALA A 198 -11.20 12.11 9.36
C ALA A 198 -9.67 11.93 9.42
N ILE A 199 -9.10 10.77 9.04
CA ILE A 199 -7.65 10.57 8.99
C ILE A 199 -6.97 11.65 8.14
N VAL A 200 -7.57 12.01 7.01
CA VAL A 200 -6.96 12.91 6.02
C VAL A 200 -6.83 14.34 6.56
N GLU A 201 -7.83 14.80 7.31
CA GLU A 201 -7.83 16.13 7.93
C GLU A 201 -6.66 16.29 8.92
N HIS A 202 -6.37 15.23 9.67
CA HIS A 202 -5.34 15.20 10.71
C HIS A 202 -3.91 14.99 10.17
N TRP A 203 -3.74 14.70 8.88
CA TRP A 203 -2.41 14.55 8.30
C TRP A 203 -1.61 15.85 8.35
N SER A 204 -0.32 15.71 8.67
CA SER A 204 0.61 16.82 8.50
C SER A 204 0.70 17.24 7.03
N GLN A 205 1.01 18.51 6.78
CA GLN A 205 1.15 19.01 5.41
C GLN A 205 2.20 18.24 4.59
N ASN A 206 3.27 17.78 5.24
CA ASN A 206 4.29 16.95 4.59
C ASN A 206 3.75 15.58 4.18
N GLN A 207 2.93 14.95 5.01
CA GLN A 207 2.30 13.65 4.71
C GLN A 207 1.32 13.78 3.54
N LYS A 208 0.46 14.81 3.57
CA LYS A 208 -0.43 15.17 2.45
C LYS A 208 0.35 15.30 1.13
N VAL A 209 1.44 16.07 1.15
CA VAL A 209 2.30 16.26 -0.04
C VAL A 209 2.98 14.97 -0.50
N ASN A 210 3.51 14.15 0.41
CA ASN A 210 4.20 12.90 0.06
C ASN A 210 3.25 11.89 -0.59
N ILE A 211 2.04 11.72 -0.03
CA ILE A 211 1.01 10.84 -0.59
C ILE A 211 0.57 11.33 -1.96
N LEU A 212 0.31 12.64 -2.11
CA LEU A 212 -0.08 13.22 -3.40
C LEU A 212 1.03 13.14 -4.45
N ASP A 213 2.29 13.38 -4.08
CA ASP A 213 3.44 13.27 -5.00
C ASP A 213 3.53 11.85 -5.56
N GLU A 214 3.32 10.82 -4.74
CA GLU A 214 3.39 9.42 -5.17
C GLU A 214 2.14 9.00 -5.98
N LEU A 215 0.93 9.39 -5.56
CA LEU A 215 -0.30 9.11 -6.32
C LEU A 215 -0.28 9.73 -7.71
N ILE A 216 0.21 10.97 -7.83
CA ILE A 216 0.29 11.66 -9.13
C ILE A 216 1.39 11.06 -9.99
N TYR A 217 2.47 10.56 -9.37
CA TYR A 217 3.45 9.76 -10.08
C TYR A 217 2.84 8.46 -10.63
N HIS A 218 2.12 7.68 -9.81
CA HIS A 218 1.41 6.47 -10.27
C HIS A 218 0.46 6.80 -11.43
N PHE A 219 -0.31 7.88 -11.30
CA PHE A 219 -1.27 8.31 -12.34
C PHE A 219 -0.60 8.72 -13.66
N ALA A 220 0.63 9.24 -13.60
CA ALA A 220 1.36 9.72 -14.78
C ALA A 220 2.15 8.62 -15.50
N VAL A 221 2.73 7.67 -14.76
CA VAL A 221 3.70 6.69 -15.29
C VAL A 221 3.07 5.36 -15.69
N VAL A 222 1.94 4.98 -15.11
CA VAL A 222 1.31 3.70 -15.42
C VAL A 222 0.63 3.74 -16.79
N ASP A 223 0.67 2.64 -17.55
CA ASP A 223 0.00 2.49 -18.85
C ASP A 223 -1.27 1.61 -18.80
N SER A 224 -1.54 0.95 -17.66
CA SER A 224 -2.73 0.10 -17.48
C SER A 224 -3.95 0.90 -16.99
N LEU A 225 -5.05 0.80 -17.73
CA LEU A 225 -6.31 1.47 -17.40
C LEU A 225 -6.86 1.06 -16.02
N GLU A 226 -6.68 -0.19 -15.62
CA GLU A 226 -7.13 -0.70 -14.31
C GLU A 226 -6.43 0.02 -13.14
N THR A 227 -5.10 0.11 -13.20
CA THR A 227 -4.30 0.77 -12.15
C THR A 227 -4.56 2.28 -12.13
N VAL A 228 -4.79 2.89 -13.30
CA VAL A 228 -5.21 4.30 -13.42
C VAL A 228 -6.55 4.52 -12.75
N ASN A 229 -7.53 3.65 -12.97
CA ASN A 229 -8.84 3.75 -12.33
C ASN A 229 -8.74 3.67 -10.81
N GLN A 230 -7.94 2.74 -10.28
CA GLN A 230 -7.74 2.63 -8.82
C GLN A 230 -7.02 3.86 -8.25
N THR A 231 -6.03 4.38 -8.96
CA THR A 231 -5.30 5.60 -8.56
C THR A 231 -6.21 6.82 -8.57
N LEU A 232 -7.04 6.94 -9.60
CA LEU A 232 -8.05 7.98 -9.74
C LEU A 232 -9.10 7.90 -8.64
N HIS A 233 -9.58 6.70 -8.33
CA HIS A 233 -10.55 6.49 -7.25
C HIS A 233 -9.97 6.95 -5.91
N CYS A 234 -8.75 6.50 -5.57
CA CYS A 234 -8.07 6.93 -4.35
C CYS A 234 -7.87 8.46 -4.29
N LEU A 235 -7.42 9.07 -5.39
CA LEU A 235 -7.25 10.53 -5.46
C LEU A 235 -8.57 11.26 -5.22
N LEU A 236 -9.67 10.82 -5.85
CA LEU A 236 -10.99 11.41 -5.64
C LEU A 236 -11.48 11.20 -4.21
N THR A 237 -11.26 10.03 -3.61
CA THR A 237 -11.59 9.77 -2.20
C THR A 237 -10.89 10.78 -1.29
N LEU A 238 -9.58 11.00 -1.46
CA LEU A 238 -8.81 11.97 -0.68
C LEU A 238 -9.32 13.40 -0.87
N LEU A 239 -9.55 13.83 -2.11
CA LEU A 239 -10.03 15.17 -2.45
C LEU A 239 -11.45 15.47 -1.95
N ASN A 240 -12.22 14.43 -1.65
CA ASN A 240 -13.54 14.57 -1.04
C ASN A 240 -13.49 14.69 0.48
N CYS A 241 -12.42 14.22 1.12
CA CYS A 241 -12.26 14.29 2.57
C CYS A 241 -11.73 15.66 3.04
N ASP A 242 -10.86 16.31 2.27
CA ASP A 242 -10.24 17.58 2.68
C ASP A 242 -10.21 18.60 1.51
N PRO A 243 -10.93 19.74 1.62
CA PRO A 243 -10.94 20.76 0.58
C PRO A 243 -9.56 21.42 0.38
N ASP A 244 -8.70 21.47 1.40
CA ASP A 244 -7.36 22.06 1.29
C ASP A 244 -6.45 21.23 0.38
N LEU A 245 -6.70 19.91 0.27
CA LEU A 245 -6.01 19.06 -0.71
C LEU A 245 -6.30 19.48 -2.14
N ARG A 246 -7.52 19.97 -2.44
CA ARG A 246 -7.86 20.45 -3.79
C ARG A 246 -7.00 21.65 -4.18
N LEU A 247 -6.91 22.63 -3.28
CA LEU A 247 -6.07 23.82 -3.47
C LEU A 247 -4.59 23.44 -3.60
N LEU A 248 -4.13 22.49 -2.78
CA LEU A 248 -2.76 21.97 -2.85
C LEU A 248 -2.48 21.32 -4.21
N VAL A 249 -3.41 20.52 -4.72
CA VAL A 249 -3.24 19.84 -6.02
C VAL A 249 -3.16 20.85 -7.16
N ILE A 250 -4.09 21.81 -7.22
CA ILE A 250 -4.14 22.85 -8.25
C ILE A 250 -2.85 23.69 -8.25
N ARG A 251 -2.35 24.08 -7.06
CA ARG A 251 -1.15 24.91 -6.93
C ARG A 251 0.13 24.15 -7.32
N ARG A 252 0.25 22.88 -6.91
CA ARG A 252 1.49 22.12 -7.01
C ARG A 252 1.63 21.35 -8.33
N TYR A 253 0.55 20.78 -8.86
CA TYR A 253 0.61 19.85 -9.99
C TYR A 253 -0.03 20.43 -11.25
N ARG A 254 0.54 21.52 -11.76
CA ARG A 254 0.05 22.20 -12.99
C ARG A 254 -0.09 21.27 -14.22
N GLY A 255 0.69 20.17 -14.25
CA GLY A 255 0.66 19.15 -15.30
C GLY A 255 -0.47 18.12 -15.19
N ILE A 256 -1.17 18.03 -14.05
CA ILE A 256 -2.17 16.96 -13.83
C ILE A 256 -3.31 17.00 -14.85
N HIS A 257 -3.72 18.19 -15.30
CA HIS A 257 -4.71 18.34 -16.37
C HIS A 257 -4.30 17.62 -17.66
N LEU A 258 -3.02 17.69 -18.04
CA LEU A 258 -2.55 17.03 -19.27
C LEU A 258 -2.63 15.52 -19.13
N VAL A 259 -2.28 14.99 -17.95
CA VAL A 259 -2.39 13.56 -17.65
C VAL A 259 -3.85 13.10 -17.70
N VAL A 260 -4.78 13.89 -17.13
CA VAL A 260 -6.23 13.61 -17.20
C VAL A 260 -6.73 13.65 -18.65
N THR A 261 -6.33 14.65 -19.43
CA THR A 261 -6.72 14.77 -20.86
C THR A 261 -6.17 13.60 -21.68
N ARG A 262 -4.91 13.18 -21.46
CA ARG A 262 -4.31 12.00 -22.10
C ARG A 262 -5.14 10.74 -21.85
N TRP A 263 -5.59 10.53 -20.61
CA TRP A 263 -6.44 9.39 -20.27
C TRP A 263 -7.86 9.50 -20.86
N LEU A 264 -8.43 10.70 -20.92
CA LEU A 264 -9.72 10.93 -21.59
C LEU A 264 -9.65 10.62 -23.09
N THR A 265 -8.55 10.99 -23.77
CA THR A 265 -8.34 10.64 -25.18
C THR A 265 -8.18 9.13 -25.37
N HIS A 266 -7.43 8.46 -24.50
CA HIS A 266 -7.27 7.01 -24.55
C HIS A 266 -8.63 6.28 -24.40
N CYS A 267 -9.48 6.75 -23.49
CA CYS A 267 -10.83 6.19 -23.31
C CYS A 267 -11.73 6.42 -24.53
N CYS A 268 -11.47 7.45 -25.35
CA CYS A 268 -12.21 7.69 -26.58
C CYS A 268 -11.69 6.85 -27.75
N SER A 269 -10.38 6.60 -27.84
CA SER A 269 -9.76 5.86 -28.95
C SER A 269 -10.09 4.37 -28.95
N ASP A 270 -10.30 3.75 -27.78
CA ASP A 270 -10.63 2.32 -27.67
C ASP A 270 -12.07 1.95 -28.08
N SER A 271 -12.93 2.94 -28.34
CA SER A 271 -14.31 2.72 -28.78
C SER A 271 -14.47 2.34 -30.26
N GLY A 272 -13.37 2.30 -31.03
CA GLY A 272 -13.35 1.95 -32.46
C GLY A 272 -13.09 0.47 -32.79
N GLY A 273 -12.76 -0.37 -31.80
CA GLY A 273 -12.48 -1.79 -31.97
C GLY A 273 -13.60 -2.66 -31.42
N VAL A 274 -14.12 -3.60 -32.23
CA VAL A 274 -15.12 -4.59 -31.83
C VAL A 274 -14.64 -5.34 -30.59
N GLY A 275 -15.14 -4.95 -29.40
CA GLY A 275 -14.98 -5.71 -28.16
C GLY A 275 -14.41 -4.99 -26.93
N SER A 276 -14.03 -3.71 -26.97
CA SER A 276 -13.54 -3.02 -25.76
C SER A 276 -14.64 -2.16 -25.11
N GLN A 277 -15.30 -2.71 -24.08
CA GLN A 277 -16.12 -1.92 -23.17
C GLN A 277 -15.20 -1.03 -22.33
N THR A 278 -14.92 0.18 -22.81
CA THR A 278 -14.34 1.21 -21.93
C THR A 278 -15.38 1.53 -20.86
N ASP A 279 -15.04 1.24 -19.60
CA ASP A 279 -15.95 1.39 -18.48
C ASP A 279 -16.41 2.85 -18.36
N PRO A 280 -17.72 3.14 -18.54
CA PRO A 280 -18.26 4.51 -18.48
C PRO A 280 -17.94 5.20 -17.14
N THR A 281 -17.69 4.40 -16.10
CA THR A 281 -17.32 4.86 -14.75
C THR A 281 -15.96 5.57 -14.74
N ILE A 282 -14.97 5.08 -15.50
CA ILE A 282 -13.61 5.68 -15.53
C ILE A 282 -13.65 7.05 -16.17
N ARG A 283 -14.35 7.16 -17.31
CA ARG A 283 -14.56 8.43 -17.99
C ARG A 283 -15.26 9.43 -17.08
N GLN A 284 -16.31 8.99 -16.36
CA GLN A 284 -17.01 9.84 -15.41
C GLN A 284 -16.09 10.34 -14.29
N ASN A 285 -15.27 9.45 -13.71
CA ASN A 285 -14.31 9.82 -12.67
C ASN A 285 -13.25 10.81 -13.17
N LEU A 286 -12.78 10.67 -14.41
CA LEU A 286 -11.82 11.61 -15.02
C LEU A 286 -12.46 13.00 -15.22
N LEU A 287 -13.72 13.04 -15.65
CA LEU A 287 -14.47 14.29 -15.77
C LEU A 287 -14.73 14.94 -14.40
N LEU A 288 -15.02 14.14 -13.36
CA LEU A 288 -15.15 14.64 -11.99
C LEU A 288 -13.84 15.25 -11.49
N LEU A 289 -12.70 14.57 -11.72
CA LEU A 289 -11.39 15.12 -11.38
C LEU A 289 -11.12 16.41 -12.14
N LEU A 290 -11.44 16.47 -13.44
CA LEU A 290 -11.29 17.70 -14.23
C LEU A 290 -12.14 18.84 -13.68
N GLY A 291 -13.37 18.57 -13.27
CA GLY A 291 -14.26 19.53 -12.61
C GLY A 291 -13.70 20.03 -11.28
N ILE A 292 -13.12 19.15 -10.46
CA ILE A 292 -12.48 19.51 -9.18
C ILE A 292 -11.24 20.40 -9.40
N LEU A 293 -10.49 20.14 -10.47
CA LEU A 293 -9.28 20.91 -10.79
C LEU A 293 -9.58 22.32 -11.34
N GLY A 294 -10.81 22.56 -11.82
CA GLY A 294 -11.25 23.84 -12.37
C GLY A 294 -10.74 24.10 -13.80
N ASP A 295 -11.44 24.95 -14.54
CA ASP A 295 -11.07 25.25 -15.93
C ASP A 295 -9.86 26.19 -15.96
N LYS A 296 -8.77 25.81 -16.65
CA LYS A 296 -7.48 26.53 -16.69
C LYS A 296 -7.53 27.95 -17.30
N ARG A 297 -8.70 28.46 -17.67
CA ARG A 297 -8.83 29.71 -18.43
C ARG A 297 -8.65 31.00 -17.62
N THR A 298 -8.55 30.96 -16.29
CA THR A 298 -8.51 32.20 -15.47
C THR A 298 -7.11 32.64 -15.03
N HIS A 299 -6.04 31.90 -15.28
CA HIS A 299 -4.69 32.29 -14.82
C HIS A 299 -3.57 31.99 -15.83
N MET A 300 -3.66 32.56 -17.04
CA MET A 300 -2.50 32.81 -17.90
C MET A 300 -2.48 34.29 -18.31
N PRO A 301 -1.42 35.06 -18.03
CA PRO A 301 -1.26 36.37 -18.63
C PRO A 301 -1.10 36.17 -20.13
N THR A 302 -2.08 36.69 -20.88
CA THR A 302 -2.03 36.67 -22.34
C THR A 302 -0.98 37.66 -22.81
N THR A 303 0.18 37.16 -23.25
CA THR A 303 1.04 37.91 -24.18
C THR A 303 1.73 36.97 -25.14
N LEU A 304 1.79 37.40 -26.40
CA LEU A 304 2.52 36.88 -27.56
C LEU A 304 1.71 35.88 -28.40
N SER A 305 1.00 36.28 -29.45
CA SER A 305 1.37 37.01 -30.69
C SER A 305 1.31 36.04 -31.88
N LYS A 306 0.51 36.43 -32.86
CA LYS A 306 0.24 35.75 -34.14
C LYS A 306 1.52 35.43 -34.92
N GLY A 307 1.56 34.22 -35.50
CA GLY A 307 2.44 33.83 -36.60
C GLY A 307 1.80 32.66 -37.37
N ARG A 308 1.77 32.76 -38.70
CA ARG A 308 0.94 31.97 -39.63
C ARG A 308 1.81 30.97 -40.41
N MET A 309 1.15 29.92 -40.95
CA MET A 309 1.47 29.09 -42.14
C MET A 309 2.05 27.66 -41.94
N GLN A 310 1.15 26.69 -42.23
CA GLN A 310 1.23 25.51 -43.13
C GLN A 310 2.52 24.68 -43.32
N GLY A 311 2.35 23.34 -43.32
CA GLY A 311 3.26 22.39 -43.97
C GLY A 311 3.06 20.93 -43.49
N GLN A 312 2.85 20.00 -44.42
CA GLN A 312 2.36 18.63 -44.24
C GLN A 312 3.45 17.58 -43.92
N THR A 313 2.94 16.40 -43.53
CA THR A 313 3.44 15.02 -43.71
C THR A 313 4.62 14.52 -42.86
N GLY A 314 4.31 13.55 -41.98
CA GLY A 314 5.25 12.63 -41.36
C GLY A 314 4.51 11.64 -40.47
N THR A 315 4.78 10.35 -40.65
CA THR A 315 4.43 9.26 -39.73
C THR A 315 4.70 9.68 -38.28
N SER A 316 3.64 9.99 -37.53
CA SER A 316 3.78 10.53 -36.18
C SER A 316 3.85 9.39 -35.17
N GLU A 317 5.07 8.98 -34.82
CA GLU A 317 5.35 8.68 -33.42
C GLU A 317 4.78 9.83 -32.59
N SER A 318 4.01 9.50 -31.55
CA SER A 318 3.41 10.44 -30.61
C SER A 318 4.49 11.29 -29.94
N ARG A 319 4.97 12.35 -30.62
CA ARG A 319 5.84 13.36 -30.06
C ARG A 319 5.01 14.15 -29.06
N TYR A 320 5.22 13.86 -27.78
CA TYR A 320 4.75 14.69 -26.69
C TYR A 320 5.10 16.16 -26.98
N SER A 321 4.14 17.07 -26.80
CA SER A 321 4.48 18.50 -26.84
C SER A 321 5.48 18.84 -25.72
N GLU A 322 6.29 19.89 -25.89
CA GLU A 322 7.30 20.27 -24.89
C GLU A 322 6.68 20.46 -23.48
N ASP A 323 5.44 20.91 -23.42
CA ASP A 323 4.66 21.07 -22.20
C ASP A 323 4.20 19.73 -21.60
N GLU A 324 3.84 18.76 -22.43
CA GLU A 324 3.50 17.38 -22.00
C GLU A 324 4.73 16.65 -21.46
N ALA A 325 5.85 16.74 -22.17
CA ALA A 325 7.12 16.22 -21.73
C ALA A 325 7.54 16.89 -20.41
N ALA A 326 7.45 18.22 -20.31
CA ALA A 326 7.79 18.95 -19.09
C ALA A 326 6.88 18.58 -17.90
N ALA A 327 5.57 18.37 -18.12
CA ALA A 327 4.64 17.97 -17.07
C ALA A 327 4.91 16.55 -16.56
N VAL A 328 5.12 15.59 -17.46
CA VAL A 328 5.49 14.21 -17.11
C VAL A 328 6.86 14.19 -16.42
N ILE A 329 7.84 14.93 -16.93
CA ILE A 329 9.15 15.08 -16.32
C ILE A 329 9.03 15.72 -14.94
N GLN A 330 8.20 16.75 -14.73
CA GLN A 330 8.02 17.37 -13.42
C GLN A 330 7.33 16.44 -12.42
N ALA A 331 6.31 15.68 -12.84
CA ALA A 331 5.66 14.69 -11.98
C ALA A 331 6.64 13.55 -11.62
N ALA A 332 7.34 13.00 -12.63
CA ALA A 332 8.36 11.98 -12.46
C ALA A 332 9.55 12.46 -11.60
N TRP A 333 9.99 13.69 -11.80
CA TRP A 333 11.11 14.30 -11.06
C TRP A 333 10.73 14.59 -9.61
N ARG A 334 9.50 15.06 -9.35
CA ARG A 334 9.01 15.28 -7.98
C ARG A 334 8.82 13.97 -7.23
N GLY A 335 8.24 12.96 -7.87
CA GLY A 335 8.24 11.59 -7.35
C GLY A 335 9.65 11.10 -7.05
N ALA A 336 10.59 11.25 -7.98
CA ALA A 336 12.00 10.90 -7.79
C ALA A 336 12.67 11.69 -6.65
N CYS A 337 12.36 12.97 -6.46
CA CYS A 337 12.85 13.78 -5.36
C CYS A 337 12.29 13.34 -4.01
N THR A 338 11.00 13.03 -3.93
CA THR A 338 10.33 12.48 -2.74
C THR A 338 10.91 11.10 -2.41
N ARG A 339 11.11 10.24 -3.42
CA ARG A 339 11.85 8.97 -3.30
C ARG A 339 13.26 9.17 -2.78
N LYS A 340 14.03 10.14 -3.28
CA LYS A 340 15.39 10.45 -2.78
C LYS A 340 15.37 10.95 -1.33
N LYS A 341 14.40 11.80 -0.96
CA LYS A 341 14.24 12.30 0.41
C LYS A 341 13.86 11.19 1.38
N LEU A 342 12.87 10.38 1.03
CA LEU A 342 12.44 9.22 1.80
C LEU A 342 13.57 8.19 1.89
N HIS A 343 14.31 7.93 0.80
CA HIS A 343 15.49 7.07 0.84
C HIS A 343 16.59 7.58 1.78
N LYS A 344 16.84 8.90 1.84
CA LYS A 344 17.76 9.50 2.82
C LYS A 344 17.24 9.36 4.25
N ALA A 345 15.95 9.60 4.48
CA ALA A 345 15.32 9.39 5.78
C ALA A 345 15.40 7.90 6.21
N HIS A 346 15.20 6.97 5.28
CA HIS A 346 15.30 5.52 5.52
C HIS A 346 16.72 5.11 5.93
N LYS A 347 17.77 5.72 5.36
CA LYS A 347 19.15 5.49 5.82
C LYS A 347 19.34 5.94 7.27
N GLY A 348 18.75 7.08 7.66
CA GLY A 348 18.73 7.54 9.05
C GLY A 348 18.04 6.56 9.99
N PHE A 349 16.83 6.10 9.66
CA PHE A 349 16.07 5.15 10.49
C PHE A 349 16.71 3.76 10.59
N ALA A 350 17.32 3.25 9.52
CA ALA A 350 18.04 1.99 9.54
C ALA A 350 19.26 2.04 10.48
N LEU A 351 19.96 3.18 10.54
CA LEU A 351 21.04 3.43 11.51
C LEU A 351 20.53 3.39 12.96
N PHE A 352 19.36 3.96 13.23
CA PHE A 352 18.74 3.88 14.57
C PHE A 352 18.32 2.46 14.96
N GLN A 353 17.89 1.63 14.02
CA GLN A 353 17.52 0.23 14.31
C GLN A 353 18.73 -0.66 14.60
N VAL A 354 19.88 -0.42 13.95
CA VAL A 354 21.12 -1.14 14.27
C VAL A 354 21.63 -0.79 15.66
N ILE A 355 21.51 0.47 16.08
CA ILE A 355 21.94 0.94 17.40
C ILE A 355 21.07 0.34 18.52
N ARG A 356 19.76 0.18 18.30
CA ARG A 356 18.83 -0.40 19.28
C ARG A 356 18.93 -1.91 19.45
N CYS A 357 19.58 -2.63 18.53
CA CYS A 357 19.83 -4.07 18.64
C CYS A 357 21.19 -4.39 19.30
N LEU A 358 22.01 -3.38 19.61
CA LEU A 358 23.31 -3.49 20.27
C LEU A 358 23.29 -2.97 21.73
N SER A 359 22.12 -2.53 22.20
CA SER A 359 21.80 -2.14 23.57
C SER A 359 20.72 -3.06 24.11
#